data_AF-A0A940LW94-F1
#
_entry.id   AF-A0A940LW94-F1
#
_cell.length_a   1.000
_cell.length_b   1.000
_cell.length_c   1.000
_cell.angle_alpha   90.00
_cell.angle_beta   90.00
_cell.angle_gamma   90.00
#
_symmetry.space_group_name_H-M   'P 1'
#
loop_
_entity.id
_entity.type
_entity.pdbx_description
1 polymer ?
#
loop_
_entity_poly.entity_id
_entity_poly.type
_entity_poly.pdbx_seq_one_letter_code
_entity_poly.pdbx_strand_id
1 'polypeptide(L)'
;MIISRDWKEMMSSPARSVEQDIAEWQSWLDDPAALRRLMSDLDFLKSEAEARGYVEGILAGLDDALHGRTVPHEQIVRDIEERRRRYSSAAE
;
A
#
# COMPACT_ATOMS: atom_id res chain seq x y z
N MET A 1 14.80 -32.50 -6.90
CA MET A 1 14.16 -31.38 -6.19
C MET A 1 14.49 -30.11 -6.96
N ILE A 2 13.56 -29.64 -7.79
CA ILE A 2 13.77 -28.44 -8.61
C ILE A 2 13.38 -27.25 -7.72
N ILE A 3 14.34 -26.69 -7.00
CA ILE A 3 14.20 -25.29 -6.56
C ILE A 3 14.48 -24.50 -7.83
N SER A 4 13.43 -23.95 -8.43
CA SER A 4 13.54 -23.19 -9.68
C SER A 4 14.63 -22.13 -9.53
N ARG A 5 15.47 -22.02 -10.56
CA ARG A 5 16.47 -20.95 -10.73
C ARG A 5 15.85 -19.57 -10.50
N ASP A 6 14.57 -19.43 -10.82
CA ASP A 6 13.76 -18.23 -10.67
C ASP A 6 13.65 -17.72 -9.23
N TRP A 7 13.58 -18.60 -8.22
CA TRP A 7 13.40 -18.14 -6.84
C TRP A 7 14.68 -17.52 -6.28
N LYS A 8 15.83 -18.04 -6.72
CA LYS A 8 17.14 -17.52 -6.33
C LYS A 8 17.44 -16.20 -7.05
N GLU A 9 17.02 -16.06 -8.32
CA GLU A 9 17.12 -14.79 -9.06
C GLU A 9 16.16 -13.73 -8.49
N MET A 10 14.94 -14.10 -8.12
CA MET A 10 13.98 -13.20 -7.46
C MET A 10 14.48 -12.71 -6.09
N MET A 11 15.22 -13.55 -5.36
CA MET A 11 15.90 -13.18 -4.09
C MET A 11 17.28 -12.51 -4.31
N SER A 12 17.78 -12.46 -5.55
CA SER A 12 19.05 -11.82 -5.92
C SER A 12 18.87 -10.45 -6.56
N SER A 13 17.63 -10.02 -6.79
CA SER A 13 17.34 -8.61 -7.02
C SER A 13 17.82 -7.85 -5.78
N PRO A 14 18.68 -6.82 -5.92
CA PRO A 14 19.06 -5.99 -4.80
C PRO A 14 17.78 -5.53 -4.11
N ALA A 15 17.67 -5.77 -2.80
CA ALA A 15 16.54 -5.30 -2.03
C ALA A 15 16.39 -3.81 -2.31
N ARG A 16 15.25 -3.46 -2.92
CA ARG A 16 14.94 -2.08 -3.25
C ARG A 16 14.93 -1.28 -1.95
N SER A 17 15.54 -0.09 -1.96
CA SER A 17 15.56 0.74 -0.75
C SER A 17 14.17 1.32 -0.51
N VAL A 18 13.85 1.63 0.75
CA VAL A 18 12.56 2.23 1.12
C VAL A 18 12.35 3.56 0.37
N GLU A 19 13.41 4.33 0.14
CA GLU A 19 13.37 5.56 -0.66
C GLU A 19 13.01 5.29 -2.13
N GLN A 20 13.48 4.19 -2.70
CA GLN A 20 13.13 3.78 -4.06
C GLN A 20 11.68 3.30 -4.15
N ASP A 21 11.15 2.69 -3.10
CA ASP A 21 9.73 2.32 -3.01
C ASP A 21 8.86 3.58 -2.88
N ILE A 22 9.23 4.52 -2.02
CA ILE A 22 8.55 5.82 -1.87
C ILE A 22 8.49 6.55 -3.21
N ALA A 23 9.62 6.62 -3.94
CA ALA A 23 9.67 7.28 -5.24
C ALA A 23 8.74 6.63 -6.28
N GLU A 24 8.58 5.30 -6.26
CA GLU A 24 7.63 4.60 -7.13
C GLU A 24 6.19 4.93 -6.79
N TRP A 25 5.81 4.77 -5.52
CA TRP A 25 4.44 5.03 -5.10
C TRP A 25 4.07 6.50 -5.31
N GLN A 26 5.03 7.42 -5.16
CA GLN A 26 4.84 8.83 -5.54
C GLN A 26 4.58 8.99 -7.03
N SER A 27 5.32 8.32 -7.91
CA SER A 27 5.08 8.43 -9.36
C SER A 27 3.71 7.90 -9.78
N TRP A 28 3.11 6.99 -9.00
CA TRP A 28 1.75 6.51 -9.24
C TRP A 28 0.69 7.56 -8.88
N LEU A 29 0.96 8.45 -7.93
CA LEU A 29 0.05 9.57 -7.60
C LEU A 29 0.00 10.64 -8.69
N ASP A 30 1.07 10.74 -9.49
CA ASP A 30 1.18 11.67 -10.60
C ASP A 30 0.67 11.07 -11.94
N ASP A 31 0.42 9.75 -11.99
CA ASP A 31 -0.08 9.04 -13.16
C ASP A 31 -1.50 8.47 -12.95
N PRO A 32 -2.54 9.10 -13.52
CA PRO A 32 -3.91 8.58 -13.47
C PRO A 32 -4.08 7.19 -14.09
N ALA A 33 -3.22 6.79 -15.03
CA ALA A 33 -3.26 5.44 -15.60
C ALA A 33 -2.80 4.37 -14.59
N ALA A 34 -1.80 4.69 -13.76
CA ALA A 34 -1.37 3.82 -12.67
C ALA A 34 -2.48 3.64 -11.62
N LEU A 35 -3.19 4.71 -11.25
CA LEU A 35 -4.34 4.61 -10.33
C LEU A 35 -5.47 3.77 -10.92
N ARG A 36 -5.80 3.94 -12.21
CA ARG A 36 -6.81 3.09 -12.88
C ARG A 36 -6.40 1.62 -12.95
N ARG A 37 -5.11 1.34 -13.19
CA ARG A 37 -4.60 -0.03 -13.14
C ARG A 37 -4.72 -0.63 -11.74
N LEU A 38 -4.35 0.13 -10.71
CA LEU A 38 -4.50 -0.29 -9.32
C LEU A 38 -5.97 -0.59 -8.96
N MET A 39 -6.92 0.21 -9.45
CA MET A 39 -8.35 -0.08 -9.30
C MET A 39 -8.78 -1.36 -10.01
N SER A 40 -8.19 -1.67 -11.17
CA SER A 40 -8.45 -2.92 -11.90
C SER A 40 -7.83 -4.14 -11.21
N ASP A 41 -6.69 -3.96 -10.53
CA ASP A 41 -6.00 -5.03 -9.81
C ASP A 41 -6.64 -5.27 -8.42
N LEU A 42 -7.25 -4.23 -7.83
CA LEU A 42 -7.86 -4.27 -6.51
C LEU A 42 -9.35 -3.89 -6.57
N ASP A 43 -10.20 -4.91 -6.76
CA ASP A 43 -11.65 -4.76 -6.95
C ASP A 43 -12.40 -4.01 -5.82
N PHE A 44 -11.79 -3.83 -4.64
CA PHE A 44 -12.40 -3.08 -3.54
C PHE A 44 -12.27 -1.56 -3.71
N LEU A 45 -11.39 -1.07 -4.60
CA LEU A 45 -11.23 0.35 -4.90
C LEU A 45 -12.25 0.76 -5.98
N LYS A 46 -13.26 1.55 -5.60
CA LYS A 46 -14.41 1.92 -6.45
C LYS A 46 -14.25 3.27 -7.12
N SER A 47 -13.27 4.07 -6.72
CA SER A 47 -13.00 5.37 -7.33
C SER A 47 -11.51 5.69 -7.36
N GLU A 48 -11.13 6.62 -8.25
CA GLU A 48 -9.76 7.15 -8.32
C GLU A 48 -9.35 7.81 -7.01
N ALA A 49 -10.29 8.45 -6.30
CA ALA A 49 -10.05 9.02 -4.98
C ALA A 49 -9.73 7.95 -3.92
N GLU A 50 -10.40 6.80 -3.95
CA GLU A 50 -10.09 5.67 -3.07
C GLU A 50 -8.73 5.04 -3.42
N ALA A 51 -8.41 4.90 -4.70
CA ALA A 51 -7.11 4.41 -5.14
C ALA A 51 -5.97 5.36 -4.73
N ARG A 52 -6.18 6.66 -4.88
CA ARG A 52 -5.25 7.69 -4.42
C ARG A 52 -5.04 7.60 -2.91
N GLY A 53 -6.11 7.55 -2.12
CA GLY A 53 -6.04 7.44 -0.66
C GLY A 53 -5.36 6.14 -0.19
N TYR A 54 -5.51 5.06 -0.95
CA TYR A 54 -4.80 3.81 -0.69
C TYR A 54 -3.28 3.96 -0.89
N VAL A 55 -2.85 4.56 -2.00
CA VAL A 55 -1.43 4.83 -2.28
C VAL A 55 -0.83 5.80 -1.25
N GLU A 56 -1.56 6.86 -0.91
CA GLU A 56 -1.16 7.81 0.15
C GLU A 56 -0.98 7.12 1.51
N GLY A 57 -1.84 6.14 1.83
CA GLY A 57 -1.71 5.31 3.04
C GLY A 57 -0.45 4.44 3.05
N ILE A 58 -0.08 3.86 1.89
CA ILE A 58 1.17 3.11 1.75
C ILE A 58 2.37 4.05 1.95
N LEU A 59 2.36 5.22 1.31
CA LEU A 59 3.43 6.21 1.42
C LEU A 59 3.63 6.67 2.87
N ALA A 60 2.56 6.91 3.61
CA ALA A 60 2.65 7.27 5.02
C ALA A 60 3.34 6.17 5.86
N GLY A 61 3.01 4.90 5.61
CA GLY A 61 3.64 3.78 6.30
C GLY A 61 5.12 3.60 5.93
N LEU A 62 5.48 3.82 4.66
CA LEU A 62 6.88 3.78 4.22
C LEU A 62 7.69 4.95 4.78
N ASP A 63 7.11 6.15 4.85
CA ASP A 63 7.73 7.32 5.46
C ASP A 63 7.94 7.12 6.96
N ASP A 64 6.96 6.55 7.67
CA ASP A 64 7.11 6.18 9.08
C ASP A 64 8.24 5.17 9.27
N ALA A 65 8.32 4.13 8.43
CA ALA A 65 9.38 3.14 8.47
C ALA A 65 10.77 3.75 8.23
N LEU A 66 10.90 4.64 7.25
CA LEU A 66 12.15 5.33 6.92
C LEU A 66 12.67 6.18 8.11
N HIS A 67 11.75 6.80 8.85
CA HIS A 67 12.07 7.63 10.00
C HIS A 67 12.11 6.87 11.33
N GLY A 68 12.00 5.53 11.31
CA GLY A 68 11.97 4.70 12.50
C GLY A 68 10.77 4.96 13.42
N ARG A 69 9.69 5.55 12.89
CA ARG A 69 8.44 5.76 13.61
C ARG A 69 7.62 4.48 13.53
N THR A 70 7.21 3.97 14.69
CA THR A 70 6.33 2.80 14.76
C THR A 70 4.97 3.26 15.22
N VAL A 71 3.92 2.79 14.54
CA VAL A 71 2.55 2.98 15.00
C VAL A 71 2.25 1.90 16.05
N PRO A 72 1.82 2.26 17.27
CA PRO A 72 1.43 1.28 18.27
C PRO A 72 0.32 0.37 17.75
N HIS A 73 0.40 -0.93 18.03
CA HIS A 73 -0.59 -1.91 17.58
C HIS A 73 -2.03 -1.52 17.97
N GLU A 74 -2.21 -1.00 19.18
CA GLU A 74 -3.50 -0.53 19.70
C GLU A 74 -4.12 0.59 18.85
N GLN A 75 -3.28 1.48 18.31
CA GLN A 75 -3.72 2.54 17.41
C GLN A 75 -4.18 1.96 16.07
N ILE A 76 -3.44 1.00 15.51
CA ILE A 76 -3.83 0.31 14.27
C ILE A 76 -5.17 -0.40 14.44
N VAL A 77 -5.36 -1.13 15.55
CA VAL A 77 -6.62 -1.83 15.85
C VAL A 77 -7.78 -0.83 15.96
N ARG A 78 -7.60 0.27 16.69
CA ARG A 78 -8.63 1.31 16.83
C ARG A 78 -9.01 1.90 15.48
N ASP A 79 -8.05 2.21 14.63
CA ASP A 79 -8.29 2.81 13.31
C ASP A 79 -9.05 1.83 12.38
N ILE A 80 -8.73 0.53 12.45
CA ILE A 80 -9.47 -0.53 11.73
C ILE A 80 -10.90 -0.65 12.24
N GLU A 81 -11.10 -0.66 13.57
CA GLU A 81 -12.43 -0.73 14.18
C GLU A 81 -13.28 0.50 13.86
N GLU A 82 -12.69 1.69 13.83
CA GLU A 82 -13.37 2.92 13.43
C GLU A 82 -13.78 2.88 11.96
N ARG A 83 -12.87 2.46 11.06
CA ARG A 83 -13.21 2.26 9.64
C ARG A 83 -14.37 1.29 9.49
N ARG A 84 -14.29 0.12 10.17
CA ARG A 84 -15.36 -0.87 10.16
C ARG A 84 -16.69 -0.27 10.62
N ARG A 85 -16.69 0.50 11.73
CA ARG A 85 -17.87 1.19 12.24
C ARG A 85 -18.49 2.12 11.20
N ARG A 86 -17.69 2.97 10.55
CA ARG A 86 -18.14 3.90 9.50
C ARG A 86 -18.77 3.18 8.30
N TYR A 87 -18.16 2.06 7.87
CA TYR A 87 -18.71 1.26 6.76
C TYR A 87 -19.98 0.51 7.15
N SER A 88 -20.07 0.02 8.39
CA SER A 88 -21.30 -0.64 8.87
C SER A 88 -22.46 0.33 9.11
N SER A 89 -22.19 1.59 9.46
CA SER A 89 -23.22 2.63 9.62
C SER A 89 -23.67 3.27 8.31
N ALA A 90 -22.93 3.08 7.21
CA ALA A 90 -23.30 3.60 5.88
C ALA A 90 -24.18 2.61 5.09
N ALA A 91 -24.45 1.42 5.63
CA ALA A 91 -25.29 0.38 5.04
C ALA A 91 -26.71 0.32 5.67
N GLU A 92 -27.05 1.26 6.55
CA GLU A 92 -28.40 1.51 7.09
C GLU A 92 -28.95 2.85 6.56
#